data_AF-A0A0N8SPY2-F1
#
_entry.id   AF-A0A0N8SPY2-F1
#
_cell.length_a   1.000
_cell.length_b   1.000
_cell.length_c   1.000
_cell.angle_alpha   90.00
_cell.angle_beta   90.00
_cell.angle_gamma   90.00
#
_symmetry.space_group_name_H-M   'P 1'
#
loop_
_entity.id
_entity.type
_entity.pdbx_description
1 polymer ?
#
loop_
_entity_poly.entity_id
_entity_poly.type
_entity_poly.pdbx_seq_one_letter_code
_entity_poly.pdbx_strand_id
1 'polypeptide(L)'
;MFEKSLETVCGCVVGGAGLAGMGFLFNALKSGTLAEIAASGMMVIDASDRPGTGALGQYRITANSVGDVFIDCLRDPALREIFEPLEYSPAYWRICGQAQSAPQLSDVGQLMVEASRLLLEHLMRCYGVKVWHGTTITEVISEDDEFCLKVETEGCARLVRCQTLVLNLGGRQDPQHLIDSLAQQGLSLSPATNIQSADRLLRMNAVQLREVFALALASGSRITVVGGSHSAFSMLENLADALEFAGLEELTLIHRTRIRLFYESAEQAEAAGYVFDSQLDVCPVSGRVNRSGGLRYRALDIGREALNNGRIGKTGVRVQLLQTRDGPVGAFERARRALAESSVVVQCSGYQPQLPEMRYGDGSLITLRETKGGLDSDQAGCPMDQNGRRLKGLYLFGLGAGLGADPQLGSEPSFDGRIYGVWQFHHDASRVVIQAVTARLQQKASAVDTSCLAGFLQLEPRFQA
;
A
#
# COMPACT_ATOMS: atom_id res chain seq x y z
N MET A 1 14.45 -36.39 18.37
CA MET A 1 15.73 -35.88 17.87
C MET A 1 15.38 -34.58 17.14
N PHE A 2 15.39 -33.46 17.87
CA PHE A 2 14.90 -32.18 17.35
C PHE A 2 15.93 -31.64 16.37
N GLU A 3 15.56 -31.49 15.08
CA GLU A 3 16.33 -30.65 14.17
C GLU A 3 16.53 -29.30 14.84
N LYS A 4 17.79 -28.91 15.05
CA LYS A 4 18.11 -27.51 15.37
C LYS A 4 17.58 -26.71 14.20
N SER A 5 16.42 -26.07 14.37
CA SER A 5 15.93 -25.04 13.46
C SER A 5 17.09 -24.08 13.24
N LEU A 6 17.57 -24.00 12.00
CA LEU A 6 18.68 -23.13 11.59
C LEU A 6 18.29 -21.68 11.90
N GLU A 7 18.79 -21.16 13.01
CA GLU A 7 18.52 -19.81 13.49
C GLU A 7 19.48 -18.84 12.79
N THR A 8 18.91 -17.82 12.14
CA THR A 8 19.67 -16.73 11.54
C THR A 8 19.50 -15.48 12.39
N VAL A 9 20.59 -14.77 12.71
CA VAL A 9 20.56 -13.53 13.47
C VAL A 9 21.04 -12.37 12.59
N CYS A 10 20.35 -11.24 12.65
CA CYS A 10 20.68 -10.02 11.91
C CYS A 10 20.15 -8.77 12.64
N GLY A 11 20.62 -7.58 12.29
CA GLY A 11 20.11 -6.33 12.86
C GLY A 11 18.77 -5.91 12.27
N CYS A 12 18.61 -6.06 10.95
CA CYS A 12 17.43 -5.58 10.22
C CYS A 12 16.87 -6.63 9.25
N VAL A 13 15.56 -6.87 9.34
CA VAL A 13 14.80 -7.60 8.32
C VAL A 13 13.88 -6.64 7.58
N VAL A 14 13.91 -6.69 6.25
CA VAL A 14 12.90 -6.09 5.36
C VAL A 14 12.02 -7.22 4.82
N GLY A 15 10.83 -7.38 5.38
CA GLY A 15 9.82 -8.34 4.96
C GLY A 15 8.89 -7.73 3.91
N GLY A 16 8.82 -8.35 2.73
CA GLY A 16 8.09 -7.85 1.57
C GLY A 16 8.93 -6.85 0.78
N ALA A 17 9.46 -7.29 -0.35
CA ALA A 17 10.19 -6.52 -1.35
C ALA A 17 9.30 -6.24 -2.58
N GLY A 18 8.03 -5.90 -2.35
CA GLY A 18 7.21 -5.16 -3.31
C GLY A 18 7.59 -3.66 -3.34
N LEU A 19 6.77 -2.82 -3.97
CA LEU A 19 7.09 -1.40 -4.19
C LEU A 19 7.42 -0.60 -2.92
N ALA A 20 6.76 -0.89 -1.79
CA ALA A 20 7.04 -0.19 -0.54
C ALA A 20 8.38 -0.65 0.08
N GLY A 21 8.63 -1.96 0.17
CA GLY A 21 9.90 -2.50 0.64
C GLY A 21 11.07 -2.14 -0.26
N MET A 22 10.90 -2.22 -1.59
CA MET A 22 11.88 -1.71 -2.53
C MET A 22 12.09 -0.21 -2.35
N GLY A 23 11.03 0.59 -2.19
CA GLY A 23 11.16 2.01 -1.88
C GLY A 23 12.06 2.31 -0.68
N PHE A 24 11.96 1.50 0.39
CA PHE A 24 12.91 1.56 1.51
C PHE A 24 14.35 1.29 1.08
N LEU A 25 14.60 0.20 0.34
CA LEU A 25 15.94 -0.18 -0.11
C LEU A 25 16.56 0.86 -1.05
N PHE A 26 15.79 1.34 -2.02
CA PHE A 26 16.19 2.39 -2.95
C PHE A 26 16.59 3.65 -2.17
N ASN A 27 15.77 4.08 -1.23
CA ASN A 27 16.03 5.30 -0.48
C ASN A 27 17.19 5.14 0.53
N ALA A 28 17.34 3.98 1.15
CA ALA A 28 18.47 3.71 2.04
C ALA A 28 19.79 3.81 1.26
N LEU A 29 19.83 3.34 0.01
CA LEU A 29 20.99 3.48 -0.86
C LEU A 29 21.21 4.94 -1.26
N LYS A 30 20.18 5.64 -1.76
CA LYS A 30 20.26 7.06 -2.14
C LYS A 30 20.73 7.98 -1.01
N SER A 31 20.28 7.70 0.20
CA SER A 31 20.63 8.48 1.40
C SER A 31 21.98 8.08 2.03
N GLY A 32 22.67 7.07 1.50
CA GLY A 32 23.95 6.59 2.03
C GLY A 32 23.86 5.80 3.34
N THR A 33 22.65 5.52 3.84
CA THR A 33 22.41 4.82 5.11
C THR A 33 22.46 3.29 4.98
N LEU A 34 22.35 2.77 3.76
CA LEU A 34 22.35 1.34 3.49
C LEU A 34 23.59 0.63 4.03
N ALA A 35 24.78 1.22 3.88
CA ALA A 35 26.04 0.63 4.34
C ALA A 35 26.00 0.34 5.85
N GLU A 36 25.46 1.29 6.62
CA GLU A 36 25.34 1.21 8.06
C GLU A 36 24.32 0.15 8.49
N ILE A 37 23.14 0.13 7.85
CA ILE A 37 22.11 -0.88 8.10
C ILE A 37 22.64 -2.28 7.78
N ALA A 38 23.33 -2.43 6.64
CA ALA A 38 23.91 -3.69 6.20
C ALA A 38 25.05 -4.18 7.12
N ALA A 39 25.87 -3.27 7.67
CA ALA A 39 26.92 -3.61 8.63
C ALA A 39 26.36 -4.23 9.93
N SER A 40 25.13 -3.88 10.30
CA SER A 40 24.40 -4.50 11.43
C SER A 40 23.82 -5.88 11.07
N GLY A 41 24.00 -6.35 9.84
CA GLY A 41 23.35 -7.54 9.28
C GLY A 41 21.96 -7.20 8.76
N MET A 42 21.81 -7.21 7.43
CA MET A 42 20.54 -6.93 6.77
C MET A 42 20.07 -8.14 5.96
N MET A 43 18.78 -8.43 6.06
CA MET A 43 18.12 -9.48 5.29
C MET A 43 16.82 -8.98 4.65
N VAL A 44 16.59 -9.37 3.40
CA VAL A 44 15.35 -9.13 2.67
C VAL A 44 14.63 -10.46 2.52
N ILE A 45 13.35 -10.50 2.88
CA ILE A 45 12.52 -11.70 2.79
C ILE A 45 11.28 -11.37 1.96
N ASP A 46 11.01 -12.13 0.91
CA ASP A 46 9.84 -11.93 0.05
C ASP A 46 9.21 -13.28 -0.32
N ALA A 47 7.88 -13.32 -0.29
CA ALA A 47 7.12 -14.54 -0.57
C ALA A 47 7.09 -14.90 -2.06
N SER A 48 7.37 -13.94 -2.95
CA SER A 48 7.40 -14.18 -4.39
C SER A 48 8.77 -14.67 -4.84
N ASP A 49 8.80 -15.45 -5.92
CA ASP A 49 10.05 -15.87 -6.57
C ASP A 49 10.76 -14.72 -7.30
N ARG A 50 10.02 -13.63 -7.56
CA ARG A 50 10.51 -12.45 -8.30
C ARG A 50 10.10 -11.17 -7.58
N PRO A 51 10.87 -10.77 -6.54
CA PRO A 51 10.59 -9.54 -5.82
C PRO A 51 10.62 -8.30 -6.72
N GLY A 52 9.90 -7.25 -6.31
CA GLY A 52 10.00 -5.92 -6.91
C GLY A 52 8.66 -5.25 -7.22
N THR A 53 7.77 -5.95 -7.91
CA THR A 53 6.51 -5.37 -8.40
C THR A 53 5.35 -5.50 -7.41
N GLY A 54 5.41 -6.49 -6.51
CA GLY A 54 4.27 -6.87 -5.69
C GLY A 54 3.06 -7.19 -6.58
N ALA A 55 1.89 -6.64 -6.26
CA ALA A 55 0.69 -6.80 -7.06
C ALA A 55 0.53 -5.78 -8.20
N LEU A 56 1.37 -4.73 -8.26
CA LEU A 56 1.11 -3.56 -9.12
C LEU A 56 1.03 -3.93 -10.60
N GLY A 57 1.97 -4.75 -11.08
CA GLY A 57 2.01 -5.19 -12.48
C GLY A 57 0.84 -6.07 -12.91
N GLN A 58 0.00 -6.52 -11.98
CA GLN A 58 -1.13 -7.41 -12.27
C GLN A 58 -2.43 -6.63 -12.55
N TYR A 59 -2.51 -5.37 -12.15
CA TYR A 59 -3.71 -4.57 -12.37
C TYR A 59 -3.81 -4.12 -13.82
N ARG A 60 -5.02 -4.21 -14.38
CA ARG A 60 -5.35 -3.87 -15.76
C ARG A 60 -5.98 -2.49 -15.85
N ILE A 61 -5.33 -1.51 -15.24
CA ILE A 61 -5.74 -0.11 -15.20
C ILE A 61 -4.54 0.81 -15.33
N THR A 62 -4.78 2.07 -15.65
CA THR A 62 -3.73 3.10 -15.68
C THR A 62 -3.34 3.53 -14.27
N ALA A 63 -2.10 4.00 -14.13
CA ALA A 63 -1.60 4.61 -12.91
C ALA A 63 -2.37 5.87 -12.50
N ASN A 64 -2.24 6.23 -11.23
CA ASN A 64 -2.65 7.54 -10.70
C ASN A 64 -1.48 8.54 -10.65
N SER A 65 -0.43 8.30 -11.43
CA SER A 65 0.78 9.14 -11.57
C SER A 65 1.24 9.10 -13.04
N VAL A 66 1.90 10.16 -13.50
CA VAL A 66 2.50 10.15 -14.85
C VAL A 66 3.75 9.27 -14.91
N GLY A 67 4.14 8.85 -16.11
CA GLY A 67 5.32 8.02 -16.35
C GLY A 67 6.59 8.59 -15.74
N ASP A 68 6.80 9.91 -15.83
CA ASP A 68 8.04 10.54 -15.35
C ASP A 68 8.20 10.44 -13.82
N VAL A 69 7.11 10.33 -13.05
CA VAL A 69 7.18 10.10 -11.60
C VAL A 69 7.82 8.75 -11.28
N PHE A 70 7.59 7.72 -12.09
CA PHE A 70 8.22 6.41 -11.93
C PHE A 70 9.68 6.44 -12.38
N ILE A 71 9.99 7.15 -13.46
CA ILE A 71 11.36 7.27 -13.95
C ILE A 71 12.23 8.10 -12.98
N ASP A 72 11.67 9.14 -12.38
CA ASP A 72 12.32 9.98 -11.36
C ASP A 72 12.81 9.13 -10.17
N CYS A 73 12.05 8.11 -9.78
CA CYS A 73 12.45 7.17 -8.73
C CYS A 73 13.73 6.37 -9.07
N LEU A 74 14.10 6.29 -10.34
CA LEU A 74 15.24 5.54 -10.88
C LEU A 74 16.39 6.45 -11.34
N ARG A 75 16.16 7.75 -11.52
CA ARG A 75 17.15 8.69 -12.10
C ARG A 75 18.12 9.29 -11.09
N ASP A 76 18.01 8.93 -9.82
CA ASP A 76 18.91 9.46 -8.78
C ASP A 76 20.38 9.17 -9.13
N PRO A 77 21.29 10.16 -9.06
CA PRO A 77 22.70 9.97 -9.37
C PRO A 77 23.37 8.81 -8.62
N ALA A 78 22.95 8.53 -7.37
CA ALA A 78 23.48 7.42 -6.57
C ALA A 78 23.08 6.04 -7.13
N LEU A 79 22.07 5.97 -7.99
CA LEU A 79 21.55 4.73 -8.59
C LEU A 79 22.02 4.54 -10.04
N ARG A 80 22.70 5.54 -10.61
CA ARG A 80 23.05 5.59 -12.05
C ARG A 80 23.80 4.35 -12.52
N GLU A 81 24.86 3.94 -11.82
CA GLU A 81 25.66 2.77 -12.21
C GLU A 81 24.88 1.45 -12.10
N ILE A 82 23.91 1.38 -11.18
CA ILE A 82 23.10 0.19 -10.98
C ILE A 82 22.06 0.06 -12.10
N PHE A 83 21.52 1.19 -12.55
CA PHE A 83 20.42 1.25 -13.51
C PHE A 83 20.81 1.62 -14.93
N GLU A 84 22.09 1.83 -15.22
CA GLU A 84 22.61 1.91 -16.59
C GLU A 84 22.04 0.78 -17.50
N PRO A 85 21.93 -0.49 -17.06
CA PRO A 85 21.35 -1.54 -17.90
C PRO A 85 19.88 -1.30 -18.31
N LEU A 86 19.12 -0.47 -17.58
CA LEU A 86 17.74 -0.15 -17.92
C LEU A 86 17.63 0.69 -19.20
N GLU A 87 18.70 1.36 -19.63
CA GLU A 87 18.71 2.08 -20.92
C GLU A 87 18.54 1.15 -22.13
N TYR A 88 18.76 -0.15 -21.95
CA TYR A 88 18.51 -1.19 -22.96
C TYR A 88 17.16 -1.90 -22.78
N SER A 89 16.37 -1.51 -21.77
CA SER A 89 15.08 -2.13 -21.46
C SER A 89 13.94 -1.57 -22.29
N PRO A 90 13.15 -2.41 -23.00
CA PRO A 90 11.89 -1.97 -23.60
C PRO A 90 10.86 -1.47 -22.58
N ALA A 91 10.89 -1.97 -21.33
CA ALA A 91 10.00 -1.49 -20.28
C ALA A 91 10.33 -0.04 -19.89
N TYR A 92 11.61 0.29 -19.75
CA TYR A 92 12.07 1.66 -19.49
C TYR A 92 11.59 2.64 -20.56
N TRP A 93 11.85 2.34 -21.83
CA TRP A 93 11.47 3.24 -22.94
C TRP A 93 9.97 3.37 -23.14
N ARG A 94 9.17 2.35 -22.85
CA ARG A 94 7.70 2.46 -22.84
C ARG A 94 7.19 3.45 -21.81
N ILE A 95 7.79 3.48 -20.63
CA ILE A 95 7.43 4.45 -19.59
C ILE A 95 7.96 5.85 -19.94
N CYS A 96 9.18 5.98 -20.47
CA CYS A 96 9.69 7.26 -20.97
C CYS A 96 8.82 7.85 -22.09
N GLY A 97 8.33 7.03 -23.01
CA GLY A 97 7.38 7.46 -24.05
C GLY A 97 6.03 7.95 -23.50
N GLN A 98 5.74 7.64 -22.23
CA GLN A 98 4.54 8.04 -21.51
C GLN A 98 4.85 9.05 -20.39
N ALA A 99 5.95 9.81 -20.49
CA ALA A 99 6.44 10.69 -19.42
C ALA A 99 5.36 11.64 -18.87
N GLN A 100 4.50 12.19 -19.74
CA GLN A 100 3.45 13.17 -19.38
C GLN A 100 2.03 12.55 -19.30
N SER A 101 1.92 11.23 -19.37
CA SER A 101 0.64 10.50 -19.33
C SER A 101 0.67 9.43 -18.24
N ALA A 102 -0.50 8.99 -17.79
CA ALA A 102 -0.59 7.87 -16.85
C ALA A 102 -0.39 6.53 -17.59
N PRO A 103 0.73 5.80 -17.35
CA PRO A 103 0.97 4.53 -18.00
C PRO A 103 0.07 3.42 -17.46
N GLN A 104 -0.03 2.30 -18.20
CA GLN A 104 -0.63 1.09 -17.67
C GLN A 104 0.20 0.54 -16.50
N LEU A 105 -0.47 0.12 -15.43
CA LEU A 105 0.22 -0.42 -14.25
C LEU A 105 1.00 -1.70 -14.58
N SER A 106 0.57 -2.47 -15.59
CA SER A 106 1.33 -3.61 -16.10
C SER A 106 2.70 -3.23 -16.64
N ASP A 107 2.80 -2.09 -17.35
CA ASP A 107 4.06 -1.61 -17.93
C ASP A 107 4.99 -1.09 -16.84
N VAL A 108 4.45 -0.34 -15.88
CA VAL A 108 5.19 0.10 -14.68
C VAL A 108 5.70 -1.11 -13.91
N GLY A 109 4.86 -2.12 -13.75
CA GLY A 109 5.21 -3.35 -13.06
C GLY A 109 6.40 -4.05 -13.69
N GLN A 110 6.49 -4.10 -15.03
CA GLN A 110 7.63 -4.68 -15.74
C GLN A 110 8.93 -3.91 -15.46
N LEU A 111 8.90 -2.58 -15.57
CA LEU A 111 10.04 -1.74 -15.24
C LEU A 111 10.51 -1.94 -13.80
N MET A 112 9.57 -1.99 -12.84
CA MET A 112 9.92 -2.13 -11.42
C MET A 112 10.49 -3.50 -11.08
N VAL A 113 10.10 -4.59 -11.76
CA VAL A 113 10.77 -5.90 -11.61
C VAL A 113 12.24 -5.80 -12.02
N GLU A 114 12.51 -5.22 -13.19
CA GLU A 114 13.87 -5.11 -13.73
C GLU A 114 14.76 -4.25 -12.84
N ALA A 115 14.28 -3.08 -12.41
CA ALA A 115 15.00 -2.20 -11.50
C ALA A 115 15.24 -2.88 -10.14
N SER A 116 14.25 -3.59 -9.61
CA SER A 116 14.39 -4.26 -8.30
C SER A 116 15.40 -5.40 -8.34
N ARG A 117 15.42 -6.18 -9.43
CA ARG A 117 16.42 -7.22 -9.64
C ARG A 117 17.83 -6.64 -9.62
N LEU A 118 18.08 -5.58 -10.40
CA LEU A 118 19.38 -4.91 -10.47
C LEU A 118 19.83 -4.39 -9.10
N LEU A 119 18.91 -3.78 -8.34
CA LEU A 119 19.22 -3.30 -7.01
C LEU A 119 19.54 -4.45 -6.05
N LEU A 120 18.68 -5.47 -5.96
CA LEU A 120 18.90 -6.60 -5.04
C LEU A 120 20.22 -7.33 -5.33
N GLU A 121 20.56 -7.55 -6.59
CA GLU A 121 21.86 -8.12 -7.00
C GLU A 121 23.03 -7.23 -6.54
N HIS A 122 22.91 -5.91 -6.68
CA HIS A 122 23.89 -4.97 -6.17
C HIS A 122 24.02 -5.04 -4.64
N LEU A 123 22.91 -5.10 -3.91
CA LEU A 123 22.90 -5.22 -2.44
C LEU A 123 23.62 -6.49 -1.96
N MET A 124 23.33 -7.62 -2.61
CA MET A 124 23.98 -8.90 -2.29
C MET A 124 25.49 -8.83 -2.53
N ARG A 125 25.92 -8.28 -3.67
CA ARG A 125 27.33 -8.23 -4.08
C ARG A 125 28.15 -7.22 -3.28
N CYS A 126 27.63 -6.03 -3.06
CA CYS A 126 28.39 -4.89 -2.54
C CYS A 126 28.22 -4.70 -1.02
N TYR A 127 27.12 -5.18 -0.45
CA TYR A 127 26.79 -4.97 0.97
C TYR A 127 26.59 -6.28 1.74
N GLY A 128 26.71 -7.45 1.09
CA GLY A 128 26.52 -8.75 1.73
C GLY A 128 25.10 -8.99 2.25
N VAL A 129 24.11 -8.25 1.73
CA VAL A 129 22.70 -8.40 2.12
C VAL A 129 22.20 -9.78 1.70
N LYS A 130 21.56 -10.49 2.64
CA LYS A 130 20.93 -11.79 2.34
C LYS A 130 19.53 -11.53 1.76
N VAL A 131 19.20 -12.19 0.65
CA VAL A 131 17.88 -12.09 0.02
C VAL A 131 17.27 -13.49 -0.05
N TRP A 132 16.13 -13.67 0.62
CA TRP A 132 15.33 -14.89 0.59
C TRP A 132 14.03 -14.58 -0.17
N HIS A 133 13.88 -15.18 -1.35
CA HIS A 133 12.69 -15.10 -2.19
C HIS A 133 11.97 -16.45 -2.19
N GLY A 134 10.68 -16.49 -2.52
CA GLY A 134 9.86 -17.69 -2.33
C GLY A 134 9.71 -18.07 -0.84
N THR A 135 9.96 -17.11 0.06
CA THR A 135 9.99 -17.31 1.51
C THR A 135 8.91 -16.48 2.18
N THR A 136 7.97 -17.15 2.83
CA THR A 136 6.86 -16.48 3.52
C THR A 136 7.18 -16.27 4.98
N ILE A 137 7.01 -15.05 5.49
CA ILE A 137 6.97 -14.79 6.94
C ILE A 137 5.59 -15.22 7.43
N THR A 138 5.53 -16.28 8.23
CA THR A 138 4.26 -16.86 8.72
C THR A 138 3.90 -16.37 10.10
N GLU A 139 4.90 -16.09 10.94
CA GLU A 139 4.73 -15.62 12.32
C GLU A 139 5.81 -14.60 12.71
N VAL A 140 5.43 -13.61 13.52
CA VAL A 140 6.33 -12.64 14.16
C VAL A 140 6.07 -12.66 15.67
N ILE A 141 7.08 -13.05 16.43
CA ILE A 141 7.06 -13.05 17.89
C ILE A 141 7.86 -11.83 18.37
N SER A 142 7.22 -10.94 19.12
CA SER A 142 7.86 -9.80 19.78
C SER A 142 8.38 -10.24 21.16
N GLU A 143 9.71 -10.29 21.29
CA GLU A 143 10.42 -10.63 22.52
C GLU A 143 11.12 -9.37 23.04
N ASP A 144 10.46 -8.66 23.96
CA ASP A 144 10.94 -7.41 24.55
C ASP A 144 11.39 -6.34 23.54
N ASP A 145 12.67 -6.37 23.19
CA ASP A 145 13.36 -5.42 22.31
C ASP A 145 13.85 -6.06 20.99
N GLU A 146 13.39 -7.27 20.67
CA GLU A 146 13.73 -8.02 19.45
C GLU A 146 12.50 -8.73 18.87
N PHE A 147 12.67 -9.23 17.65
CA PHE A 147 11.67 -10.02 16.94
C PHE A 147 12.26 -11.36 16.54
N CYS A 148 11.51 -12.43 16.77
CA CYS A 148 11.75 -13.75 16.23
C CYS A 148 10.70 -14.06 15.17
N LEU A 149 11.15 -14.22 13.92
CA LEU A 149 10.30 -14.51 12.78
C LEU A 149 10.34 -16.00 12.49
N LYS A 150 9.17 -16.61 12.30
CA LYS A 150 9.07 -17.90 11.63
C LYS A 150 8.87 -17.65 10.15
N VAL A 151 9.72 -18.27 9.35
CA VAL A 151 9.67 -18.16 7.90
C VAL A 151 9.62 -19.54 7.28
N GLU A 152 8.86 -19.67 6.20
CA GLU A 152 8.65 -20.92 5.49
C GLU A 152 9.12 -20.80 4.05
N THR A 153 9.83 -21.81 3.55
CA THR A 153 10.24 -21.92 2.14
C THR A 153 10.09 -23.38 1.74
N GLU A 154 9.29 -23.64 0.70
CA GLU A 154 9.04 -25.01 0.21
C GLU A 154 8.60 -26.00 1.31
N GLY A 155 7.82 -25.53 2.29
CA GLY A 155 7.35 -26.32 3.43
C GLY A 155 8.39 -26.50 4.56
N CYS A 156 9.60 -25.94 4.44
CA CYS A 156 10.60 -25.95 5.49
C CYS A 156 10.54 -24.66 6.33
N ALA A 157 10.33 -24.81 7.63
CA ALA A 157 10.33 -23.69 8.58
C ALA A 157 11.74 -23.35 9.09
N ARG A 158 12.05 -22.05 9.21
CA ARG A 158 13.30 -21.51 9.77
C ARG A 158 13.00 -20.35 10.71
N LEU A 159 13.96 -20.02 11.57
CA LEU A 159 13.87 -18.90 12.51
C LEU A 159 14.84 -17.79 12.12
N VAL A 160 14.35 -16.55 12.16
CA VAL A 160 15.17 -15.35 11.94
C VAL A 160 14.97 -14.41 13.13
N ARG A 161 16.04 -14.06 13.83
CA ARG A 161 16.01 -13.06 14.90
C ARG A 161 16.58 -11.74 14.42
N CYS A 162 15.87 -10.67 14.76
CA CYS A 162 16.27 -9.32 14.40
C CYS A 162 15.89 -8.26 15.42
N GLN A 163 16.64 -7.16 15.40
CA GLN A 163 16.42 -6.02 16.29
C GLN A 163 15.39 -5.04 15.72
N THR A 164 15.32 -4.97 14.39
CA THR A 164 14.42 -4.11 13.63
C THR A 164 13.76 -4.89 12.50
N LEU A 165 12.47 -4.65 12.29
CA LEU A 165 11.65 -5.29 11.29
C LEU A 165 10.88 -4.23 10.51
N VAL A 166 11.17 -4.10 9.21
CA VAL A 166 10.37 -3.31 8.27
C VAL A 166 9.45 -4.29 7.53
N LEU A 167 8.14 -4.18 7.73
CA LEU A 167 7.18 -5.16 7.23
C LEU A 167 6.17 -4.53 6.26
N ASN A 168 6.35 -4.85 4.97
CA ASN A 168 5.63 -4.28 3.84
C ASN A 168 5.05 -5.40 2.95
N LEU A 169 4.22 -6.27 3.53
CA LEU A 169 3.67 -7.46 2.85
C LEU A 169 2.49 -7.16 1.90
N GLY A 170 2.16 -5.90 1.70
CA GLY A 170 1.05 -5.45 0.87
C GLY A 170 -0.28 -5.38 1.63
N GLY A 171 -1.36 -5.25 0.88
CA GLY A 171 -2.70 -5.09 1.42
C GLY A 171 -3.69 -6.07 0.80
N ARG A 172 -4.75 -6.36 1.55
CA ARG A 172 -5.88 -7.20 1.14
C ARG A 172 -7.20 -6.46 1.32
N GLN A 173 -8.26 -6.96 0.68
CA GLN A 173 -9.62 -6.51 0.97
C GLN A 173 -10.36 -7.63 1.68
N ASP A 174 -10.73 -7.37 2.92
CA ASP A 174 -11.55 -8.27 3.72
C ASP A 174 -13.04 -7.88 3.58
N PRO A 175 -13.92 -8.79 3.12
CA PRO A 175 -15.36 -8.54 3.08
C PRO A 175 -15.96 -8.14 4.43
N GLN A 176 -15.43 -8.67 5.54
CA GLN A 176 -15.93 -8.34 6.88
C GLN A 176 -15.72 -6.85 7.20
N HIS A 177 -14.58 -6.27 6.78
CA HIS A 177 -14.34 -4.83 6.93
C HIS A 177 -15.37 -3.98 6.17
N LEU A 178 -15.83 -4.43 5.01
CA LEU A 178 -16.92 -3.73 4.30
C LEU A 178 -18.22 -3.81 5.10
N ILE A 179 -18.58 -5.01 5.58
CA ILE A 179 -19.79 -5.25 6.37
C ILE A 179 -19.79 -4.36 7.62
N ASP A 180 -18.70 -4.38 8.39
CA ASP A 180 -18.58 -3.60 9.63
C ASP A 180 -18.62 -2.09 9.35
N SER A 181 -17.95 -1.63 8.29
CA SER A 181 -17.95 -0.22 7.88
C SER A 181 -19.33 0.27 7.43
N LEU A 182 -20.12 -0.58 6.76
CA LEU A 182 -21.50 -0.27 6.42
C LEU A 182 -22.39 -0.27 7.68
N ALA A 183 -22.22 -1.25 8.56
CA ALA A 183 -22.99 -1.35 9.81
C ALA A 183 -22.76 -0.14 10.72
N GLN A 184 -21.52 0.36 10.82
CA GLN A 184 -21.20 1.60 11.54
C GLN A 184 -21.92 2.84 10.97
N GLN A 185 -22.32 2.80 9.70
CA GLN A 185 -23.11 3.85 9.06
C GLN A 185 -24.62 3.59 9.14
N GLY A 186 -25.07 2.50 9.79
CA GLY A 186 -26.47 2.09 9.83
C GLY A 186 -26.97 1.44 8.54
N LEU A 187 -26.06 0.97 7.69
CA LEU A 187 -26.37 0.22 6.46
C LEU A 187 -26.09 -1.27 6.67
N SER A 188 -26.87 -2.12 6.04
CA SER A 188 -26.68 -3.58 6.10
C SER A 188 -26.66 -4.20 4.71
N LEU A 189 -25.95 -5.31 4.59
CA LEU A 189 -25.97 -6.18 3.42
C LEU A 189 -26.85 -7.39 3.72
N SER A 190 -27.49 -7.93 2.68
CA SER A 190 -28.14 -9.24 2.81
C SER A 190 -27.06 -10.32 3.01
N PRO A 191 -27.29 -11.34 3.87
CA PRO A 191 -26.36 -12.47 4.00
C PRO A 191 -26.13 -13.22 2.69
N ALA A 192 -27.07 -13.14 1.75
CA ALA A 192 -26.97 -13.75 0.42
C ALA A 192 -26.20 -12.89 -0.60
N THR A 193 -25.82 -11.65 -0.25
CA THR A 193 -25.10 -10.75 -1.15
C THR A 193 -23.70 -11.30 -1.41
N ASN A 194 -23.36 -11.44 -2.70
CA ASN A 194 -22.03 -11.83 -3.12
C ASN A 194 -21.09 -10.60 -3.09
N ILE A 195 -20.16 -10.56 -2.14
CA ILE A 195 -19.17 -9.48 -2.05
C ILE A 195 -17.95 -9.83 -2.91
N GLN A 196 -17.62 -8.97 -3.86
CA GLN A 196 -16.46 -9.09 -4.73
C GLN A 196 -15.41 -8.03 -4.39
N SER A 197 -14.16 -8.45 -4.21
CA SER A 197 -13.03 -7.55 -3.99
C SER A 197 -12.62 -6.87 -5.30
N ALA A 198 -12.54 -5.54 -5.31
CA ALA A 198 -11.97 -4.79 -6.43
C ALA A 198 -10.51 -5.16 -6.69
N ASP A 199 -9.74 -5.52 -5.65
CA ASP A 199 -8.37 -5.98 -5.80
C ASP A 199 -8.25 -7.16 -6.78
N ARG A 200 -9.16 -8.13 -6.64
CA ARG A 200 -9.26 -9.28 -7.55
C ARG A 200 -9.78 -8.86 -8.92
N LEU A 201 -10.88 -8.10 -8.96
CA LEU A 201 -11.57 -7.75 -10.21
C LEU A 201 -10.72 -6.84 -11.12
N LEU A 202 -9.93 -5.92 -10.56
CA LEU A 202 -9.05 -5.03 -11.33
C LEU A 202 -7.90 -5.77 -12.03
N ARG A 203 -7.64 -7.03 -11.69
CA ARG A 203 -6.65 -7.89 -12.37
C ARG A 203 -7.29 -8.74 -13.49
N MET A 204 -8.62 -8.74 -13.58
CA MET A 204 -9.36 -9.56 -14.54
C MET A 204 -9.50 -8.87 -15.90
N ASN A 205 -9.53 -9.69 -16.95
CA ASN A 205 -9.91 -9.24 -18.29
C ASN A 205 -11.45 -9.16 -18.43
N ALA A 206 -11.93 -8.57 -19.53
CA ALA A 206 -13.36 -8.40 -19.77
C ALA A 206 -14.14 -9.73 -19.81
N VAL A 207 -13.56 -10.83 -20.31
CA VAL A 207 -14.21 -12.15 -20.34
C VAL A 207 -14.40 -12.68 -18.92
N GLN A 208 -13.36 -12.62 -18.09
CA GLN A 208 -13.42 -13.04 -16.69
C GLN A 208 -14.41 -12.19 -15.88
N LEU A 209 -14.48 -10.88 -16.13
CA LEU A 209 -15.49 -10.02 -15.51
C LEU A 209 -16.90 -10.46 -15.92
N ARG A 210 -17.16 -10.73 -17.21
CA ARG A 210 -18.46 -11.25 -17.67
C ARG A 210 -18.85 -12.55 -16.96
N GLU A 211 -17.90 -13.47 -16.77
CA GLU A 211 -18.16 -14.71 -16.06
C GLU A 211 -18.55 -14.48 -14.59
N VAL A 212 -17.84 -13.60 -13.89
CA VAL A 212 -18.13 -13.27 -12.47
C VAL A 212 -19.52 -12.65 -12.31
N PHE A 213 -19.93 -11.79 -13.25
CA PHE A 213 -21.20 -11.06 -13.17
C PHE A 213 -22.34 -11.68 -13.98
N ALA A 214 -22.14 -12.83 -14.65
CA ALA A 214 -23.11 -13.45 -15.54
C ALA A 214 -24.46 -13.71 -14.86
N LEU A 215 -24.45 -14.25 -13.63
CA LEU A 215 -25.67 -14.52 -12.88
C LEU A 215 -26.43 -13.23 -12.52
N ALA A 216 -25.71 -12.19 -12.10
CA ALA A 216 -26.33 -10.91 -11.75
C ALA A 216 -26.99 -10.24 -12.95
N LEU A 217 -26.35 -10.31 -14.12
CA LEU A 217 -26.90 -9.80 -15.37
C LEU A 217 -28.12 -10.62 -15.83
N ALA A 218 -28.03 -11.95 -15.79
CA ALA A 218 -29.13 -12.82 -16.22
C ALA A 218 -30.40 -12.66 -15.36
N SER A 219 -30.25 -12.36 -14.07
CA SER A 219 -31.38 -12.08 -13.17
C SER A 219 -31.82 -10.62 -13.15
N GLY A 220 -31.20 -9.74 -13.96
CA GLY A 220 -31.46 -8.31 -13.95
C GLY A 220 -31.20 -7.66 -12.58
N SER A 221 -30.33 -8.25 -11.76
CA SER A 221 -30.07 -7.81 -10.40
C SER A 221 -29.12 -6.63 -10.35
N ARG A 222 -29.25 -5.82 -9.30
CA ARG A 222 -28.41 -4.63 -9.12
C ARG A 222 -26.97 -5.03 -8.78
N ILE A 223 -26.03 -4.36 -9.43
CA ILE A 223 -24.61 -4.38 -9.09
C ILE A 223 -24.27 -3.04 -8.42
N THR A 224 -23.77 -3.10 -7.19
CA THR A 224 -23.39 -1.91 -6.42
C THR A 224 -21.90 -1.89 -6.15
N VAL A 225 -21.25 -0.76 -6.41
CA VAL A 225 -19.86 -0.49 -6.05
C VAL A 225 -19.83 0.35 -4.77
N VAL A 226 -19.05 -0.05 -3.77
CA VAL A 226 -18.92 0.71 -2.51
C VAL A 226 -17.51 1.29 -2.40
N GLY A 227 -17.38 2.60 -2.55
CA GLY A 227 -16.10 3.32 -2.50
C GLY A 227 -16.19 4.68 -3.18
N GLY A 228 -15.22 5.57 -2.91
CA GLY A 228 -15.22 6.95 -3.44
C GLY A 228 -13.88 7.41 -4.02
N SER A 229 -12.95 6.48 -4.23
CA SER A 229 -11.57 6.76 -4.65
C SER A 229 -11.23 6.08 -5.98
N HIS A 230 -10.00 6.22 -6.46
CA HIS A 230 -9.52 5.71 -7.75
C HIS A 230 -10.02 4.31 -8.12
N SER A 231 -9.85 3.31 -7.23
CA SER A 231 -10.28 1.92 -7.50
C SER A 231 -11.78 1.80 -7.81
N ALA A 232 -12.62 2.61 -7.19
CA ALA A 232 -14.07 2.59 -7.43
C ALA A 232 -14.41 3.08 -8.84
N PHE A 233 -13.78 4.17 -9.29
CA PHE A 233 -14.01 4.72 -10.63
C PHE A 233 -13.39 3.87 -11.73
N SER A 234 -12.23 3.25 -11.46
CA SER A 234 -11.66 2.23 -12.33
C SER A 234 -12.56 0.98 -12.43
N MET A 235 -13.20 0.56 -11.34
CA MET A 235 -14.17 -0.53 -11.37
C MET A 235 -15.44 -0.16 -12.13
N LEU A 236 -15.95 1.07 -11.98
CA LEU A 236 -17.08 1.54 -12.77
C LEU A 236 -16.79 1.43 -14.27
N GLU A 237 -15.64 1.94 -14.71
CA GLU A 237 -15.22 1.85 -16.10
C GLU A 237 -15.06 0.40 -16.57
N ASN A 238 -14.28 -0.41 -15.87
CA ASN A 238 -14.02 -1.79 -16.28
C ASN A 238 -15.30 -2.62 -16.36
N LEU A 239 -16.26 -2.41 -15.44
CA LEU A 239 -17.55 -3.08 -15.47
C LEU A 239 -18.42 -2.56 -16.61
N ALA A 240 -18.48 -1.25 -16.82
CA ALA A 240 -19.25 -0.69 -17.92
C ALA A 240 -18.73 -1.19 -19.28
N ASP A 241 -17.43 -1.08 -19.54
CA ASP A 241 -16.80 -1.52 -20.79
C ASP A 241 -16.96 -3.03 -21.01
N ALA A 242 -16.82 -3.83 -19.96
CA ALA A 242 -16.92 -5.29 -20.07
C ALA A 242 -18.37 -5.76 -20.24
N LEU A 243 -19.33 -5.14 -19.54
CA LEU A 243 -20.67 -5.68 -19.35
C LEU A 243 -21.77 -4.95 -20.12
N GLU A 244 -21.52 -3.77 -20.71
CA GLU A 244 -22.50 -3.05 -21.54
C GLU A 244 -23.10 -3.96 -22.62
N PHE A 245 -22.23 -4.63 -23.40
CA PHE A 245 -22.66 -5.56 -24.45
C PHE A 245 -23.37 -6.81 -23.91
N ALA A 246 -23.28 -7.08 -22.61
CA ALA A 246 -23.97 -8.17 -21.93
C ALA A 246 -25.29 -7.70 -21.28
N GLY A 247 -25.72 -6.46 -21.53
CA GLY A 247 -27.00 -5.92 -21.07
C GLY A 247 -26.92 -5.09 -19.79
N LEU A 248 -25.72 -4.70 -19.33
CA LEU A 248 -25.61 -3.78 -18.20
C LEU A 248 -26.05 -2.37 -18.61
N GLU A 249 -27.11 -1.86 -17.99
CA GLU A 249 -27.61 -0.50 -18.27
C GLU A 249 -27.24 0.53 -17.19
N GLU A 250 -27.09 0.09 -15.94
CA GLU A 250 -26.88 0.97 -14.79
C GLU A 250 -26.01 0.31 -13.71
N LEU A 251 -25.13 1.11 -13.10
CA LEU A 251 -24.42 0.78 -11.87
C LEU A 251 -24.80 1.75 -10.75
N THR A 252 -24.76 1.27 -9.51
CA THR A 252 -24.89 2.14 -8.33
C THR A 252 -23.53 2.30 -7.66
N LEU A 253 -23.08 3.53 -7.43
CA LEU A 253 -21.90 3.83 -6.61
C LEU A 253 -22.35 4.41 -5.27
N ILE A 254 -22.08 3.69 -4.18
CA ILE A 254 -22.28 4.17 -2.82
C ILE A 254 -20.94 4.66 -2.27
N HIS A 255 -20.92 5.90 -1.79
CA HIS A 255 -19.71 6.52 -1.26
C HIS A 255 -20.02 7.30 0.02
N ARG A 256 -19.03 7.37 0.91
CA ARG A 256 -19.22 7.98 2.24
C ARG A 256 -19.32 9.50 2.16
N THR A 257 -18.31 10.13 1.58
CA THR A 257 -18.14 11.58 1.51
C THR A 257 -18.14 12.04 0.05
N ARG A 258 -18.18 13.36 -0.17
CA ARG A 258 -18.04 13.98 -1.50
C ARG A 258 -16.89 13.36 -2.31
N ILE A 259 -17.16 13.09 -3.60
CA ILE A 259 -16.14 12.68 -4.57
C ILE A 259 -15.22 13.88 -4.87
N ARG A 260 -13.92 13.69 -4.65
CA ARG A 260 -12.91 14.73 -4.84
C ARG A 260 -12.24 14.58 -6.19
N LEU A 261 -12.09 15.68 -6.92
CA LEU A 261 -11.43 15.72 -8.22
C LEU A 261 -10.10 16.47 -8.08
N PHE A 262 -9.02 15.91 -8.62
CA PHE A 262 -7.70 16.53 -8.61
C PHE A 262 -7.58 17.62 -9.68
N TYR A 263 -6.93 18.72 -9.34
CA TYR A 263 -6.51 19.77 -10.28
C TYR A 263 -5.10 20.24 -9.95
N GLU A 264 -4.32 20.57 -10.98
CA GLU A 264 -2.94 21.08 -10.82
C GLU A 264 -2.92 22.46 -10.16
N SER A 265 -3.97 23.25 -10.29
CA SER A 265 -4.10 24.55 -9.62
C SER A 265 -5.56 24.93 -9.34
N ALA A 266 -5.75 25.94 -8.49
CA ALA A 266 -7.05 26.54 -8.20
C ALA A 266 -7.70 27.11 -9.47
N GLU A 267 -6.93 27.80 -10.30
CA GLU A 267 -7.40 28.39 -11.56
C GLU A 267 -7.92 27.31 -12.53
N GLN A 268 -7.23 26.16 -12.58
CA GLN A 268 -7.69 25.03 -13.39
C GLN A 268 -9.01 24.45 -12.88
N ALA A 269 -9.18 24.36 -11.55
CA ALA A 269 -10.42 23.90 -10.93
C ALA A 269 -11.58 24.86 -11.21
N GLU A 270 -11.35 26.17 -11.09
CA GLU A 270 -12.33 27.22 -11.40
C GLU A 270 -12.73 27.22 -12.87
N ALA A 271 -11.76 27.11 -13.79
CA ALA A 271 -12.03 27.01 -15.22
C ALA A 271 -12.86 25.76 -15.59
N ALA A 272 -12.76 24.70 -14.79
CA ALA A 272 -13.57 23.49 -14.93
C ALA A 272 -14.92 23.55 -14.19
N GLY A 273 -15.25 24.69 -13.56
CA GLY A 273 -16.47 24.86 -12.75
C GLY A 273 -16.49 23.99 -11.48
N TYR A 274 -15.34 23.52 -11.02
CA TYR A 274 -15.24 22.69 -9.83
C TYR A 274 -15.28 23.55 -8.57
N VAL A 275 -16.26 23.30 -7.70
CA VAL A 275 -16.37 23.98 -6.40
C VAL A 275 -15.40 23.33 -5.40
N PHE A 276 -14.56 24.09 -4.73
CA PHE A 276 -13.66 23.60 -3.68
C PHE A 276 -13.47 24.65 -2.59
N ASP A 277 -13.02 24.24 -1.42
CA ASP A 277 -12.64 25.14 -0.35
C ASP A 277 -11.16 25.55 -0.52
N SER A 278 -10.90 26.84 -0.70
CA SER A 278 -9.53 27.34 -0.97
C SER A 278 -8.57 27.18 0.20
N GLN A 279 -9.07 26.98 1.42
CA GLN A 279 -8.25 26.76 2.61
C GLN A 279 -8.10 25.28 2.93
N LEU A 280 -9.17 24.50 2.76
CA LEU A 280 -9.20 23.10 3.17
C LEU A 280 -8.81 22.13 2.04
N ASP A 281 -9.14 22.45 0.78
CA ASP A 281 -8.94 21.53 -0.35
C ASP A 281 -7.68 21.86 -1.19
N VAL A 282 -7.04 23.00 -0.96
CA VAL A 282 -5.78 23.37 -1.62
C VAL A 282 -4.59 22.93 -0.77
N CYS A 283 -3.66 22.19 -1.36
CA CYS A 283 -2.41 21.85 -0.69
C CYS A 283 -1.55 23.11 -0.54
N PRO A 284 -1.18 23.51 0.69
CA PRO A 284 -0.44 24.76 0.94
C PRO A 284 0.99 24.71 0.39
N VAL A 285 1.56 23.51 0.19
CA VAL A 285 2.91 23.34 -0.33
C VAL A 285 2.96 23.45 -1.85
N SER A 286 1.98 22.86 -2.55
CA SER A 286 2.03 22.72 -4.01
C SER A 286 1.01 23.56 -4.78
N GLY A 287 0.05 24.21 -4.10
CA GLY A 287 -1.07 24.93 -4.74
C GLY A 287 -2.09 24.06 -5.47
N ARG A 288 -1.95 22.72 -5.38
CA ARG A 288 -2.81 21.75 -6.06
C ARG A 288 -4.09 21.51 -5.29
N VAL A 289 -5.22 21.37 -5.99
CA VAL A 289 -6.51 21.06 -5.38
C VAL A 289 -6.67 19.54 -5.22
N ASN A 290 -7.07 19.10 -4.03
CA ASN A 290 -7.24 17.69 -3.68
C ASN A 290 -6.00 16.84 -4.03
N ARG A 291 -4.79 17.31 -3.69
CA ARG A 291 -3.52 16.68 -4.05
C ARG A 291 -3.48 15.19 -3.70
N SER A 292 -3.95 14.81 -2.52
CA SER A 292 -3.86 13.43 -2.03
C SER A 292 -5.15 12.66 -2.24
N GLY A 293 -6.31 13.30 -2.04
CA GLY A 293 -7.62 12.64 -2.09
C GLY A 293 -8.32 12.67 -3.44
N GLY A 294 -7.89 13.50 -4.39
CA GLY A 294 -8.57 13.74 -5.66
C GLY A 294 -8.35 12.61 -6.67
N LEU A 295 -9.39 12.26 -7.43
CA LEU A 295 -9.28 11.39 -8.60
C LEU A 295 -8.38 12.01 -9.65
N ARG A 296 -7.49 11.21 -10.24
CA ARG A 296 -6.48 11.63 -11.23
C ARG A 296 -6.63 10.88 -12.55
N TYR A 297 -6.16 11.51 -13.64
CA TYR A 297 -6.06 10.93 -14.98
C TYR A 297 -7.34 10.20 -15.39
N ARG A 298 -7.27 8.91 -15.73
CA ARG A 298 -8.44 8.18 -16.20
C ARG A 298 -9.59 8.18 -15.18
N ALA A 299 -9.29 7.98 -13.90
CA ALA A 299 -10.31 8.03 -12.85
C ALA A 299 -10.93 9.43 -12.70
N LEU A 300 -10.17 10.49 -12.98
CA LEU A 300 -10.69 11.87 -13.00
C LEU A 300 -11.71 12.05 -14.13
N ASP A 301 -11.41 11.54 -15.33
CA ASP A 301 -12.30 11.63 -16.48
C ASP A 301 -13.62 10.88 -16.21
N ILE A 302 -13.53 9.65 -15.69
CA ILE A 302 -14.72 8.87 -15.31
C ILE A 302 -15.50 9.58 -14.19
N GLY A 303 -14.80 10.16 -13.21
CA GLY A 303 -15.41 10.92 -12.13
C GLY A 303 -16.19 12.15 -12.63
N ARG A 304 -15.63 12.89 -13.58
CA ARG A 304 -16.29 14.05 -14.21
C ARG A 304 -17.55 13.63 -14.98
N GLU A 305 -17.47 12.59 -15.81
CA GLU A 305 -18.63 12.08 -16.56
C GLU A 305 -19.73 11.57 -15.62
N ALA A 306 -19.35 10.84 -14.56
CA ALA A 306 -20.29 10.33 -13.57
C ALA A 306 -21.01 11.47 -12.83
N LEU A 307 -20.28 12.52 -12.44
CA LEU A 307 -20.83 13.65 -11.70
C LEU A 307 -21.69 14.59 -12.57
N ASN A 308 -21.26 14.86 -13.80
CA ASN A 308 -21.91 15.83 -14.67
C ASN A 308 -23.07 15.24 -15.46
N ASN A 309 -22.88 14.01 -15.97
CA ASN A 309 -23.77 13.41 -16.97
C ASN A 309 -24.45 12.14 -16.46
N GLY A 310 -24.06 11.63 -15.29
CA GLY A 310 -24.59 10.36 -14.75
C GLY A 310 -24.22 9.16 -15.63
N ARG A 311 -23.10 9.23 -16.36
CA ARG A 311 -22.63 8.19 -17.29
C ARG A 311 -21.21 7.74 -16.97
N ILE A 312 -20.85 6.54 -17.42
CA ILE A 312 -19.53 5.97 -17.19
C ILE A 312 -18.72 6.02 -18.48
N GLY A 313 -17.71 6.88 -18.50
CA GLY A 313 -16.76 6.97 -19.60
C GLY A 313 -17.46 7.20 -20.94
N LYS A 314 -17.13 6.37 -21.94
CA LYS A 314 -17.71 6.46 -23.29
C LYS A 314 -18.89 5.50 -23.51
N THR A 315 -19.34 4.81 -22.47
CA THR A 315 -20.36 3.75 -22.57
C THR A 315 -21.79 4.30 -22.51
N GLY A 316 -22.75 3.45 -22.85
CA GLY A 316 -24.19 3.57 -22.61
C GLY A 316 -24.59 3.48 -21.14
N VAL A 317 -23.71 3.00 -20.27
CA VAL A 317 -24.04 2.63 -18.89
C VAL A 317 -24.19 3.89 -18.02
N ARG A 318 -25.33 3.97 -17.32
CA ARG A 318 -25.61 5.02 -16.34
C ARG A 318 -24.97 4.70 -14.99
N VAL A 319 -24.70 5.73 -14.21
CA VAL A 319 -24.28 5.57 -12.81
C VAL A 319 -25.15 6.39 -11.88
N GLN A 320 -25.64 5.73 -10.83
CA GLN A 320 -26.30 6.39 -9.72
C GLN A 320 -25.31 6.61 -8.58
N LEU A 321 -25.02 7.87 -8.26
CA LEU A 321 -24.14 8.25 -7.16
C LEU A 321 -24.95 8.47 -5.87
N LEU A 322 -24.61 7.75 -4.80
CA LEU A 322 -25.31 7.81 -3.52
C LEU A 322 -24.32 8.11 -2.38
N GLN A 323 -24.32 9.37 -1.93
CA GLN A 323 -23.53 9.82 -0.79
C GLN A 323 -24.24 9.52 0.53
N THR A 324 -23.59 8.78 1.44
CA THR A 324 -24.23 8.34 2.70
C THR A 324 -24.07 9.34 3.85
N ARG A 325 -23.00 10.13 3.87
CA ARG A 325 -22.75 11.16 4.88
C ARG A 325 -22.87 12.55 4.28
N ASP A 326 -23.68 13.42 4.89
CA ASP A 326 -23.89 14.81 4.43
C ASP A 326 -24.32 14.89 2.95
N GLY A 327 -25.03 13.86 2.47
CA GLY A 327 -25.52 13.75 1.11
C GLY A 327 -26.89 14.41 0.90
N PRO A 328 -27.38 14.49 -0.36
CA PRO A 328 -28.71 15.01 -0.66
C PRO A 328 -29.81 14.27 0.11
N VAL A 329 -30.93 14.96 0.37
CA VAL A 329 -32.09 14.37 1.07
C VAL A 329 -32.53 13.06 0.40
N GLY A 330 -32.68 12.02 1.21
CA GLY A 330 -33.07 10.68 0.77
C GLY A 330 -31.94 9.83 0.15
N ALA A 331 -30.72 10.35 -0.03
CA ALA A 331 -29.61 9.58 -0.58
C ALA A 331 -29.26 8.37 0.30
N PHE A 332 -29.29 8.53 1.63
CA PHE A 332 -29.04 7.45 2.58
C PHE A 332 -30.06 6.30 2.45
N GLU A 333 -31.36 6.61 2.40
CA GLU A 333 -32.40 5.59 2.23
C GLU A 333 -32.33 4.91 0.86
N ARG A 334 -31.96 5.63 -0.19
CA ARG A 334 -31.69 5.04 -1.51
C ARG A 334 -30.47 4.11 -1.46
N ALA A 335 -29.41 4.48 -0.75
CA ALA A 335 -28.22 3.63 -0.57
C ALA A 335 -28.60 2.33 0.15
N ARG A 336 -29.39 2.44 1.24
CA ARG A 336 -29.92 1.29 1.98
C ARG A 336 -30.74 0.37 1.08
N ARG A 337 -31.63 0.92 0.26
CA ARG A 337 -32.42 0.16 -0.71
C ARG A 337 -31.55 -0.50 -1.77
N ALA A 338 -30.61 0.23 -2.36
CA ALA A 338 -29.70 -0.30 -3.37
C ALA A 338 -28.90 -1.49 -2.84
N LEU A 339 -28.39 -1.40 -1.61
CA LEU A 339 -27.69 -2.52 -0.96
C LEU A 339 -28.60 -3.74 -0.74
N ALA A 340 -29.85 -3.52 -0.31
CA ALA A 340 -30.82 -4.60 -0.11
C ALA A 340 -31.22 -5.30 -1.43
N GLU A 341 -31.25 -4.56 -2.54
CA GLU A 341 -31.59 -5.06 -3.88
C GLU A 341 -30.36 -5.63 -4.63
N SER A 342 -29.16 -5.48 -4.08
CA SER A 342 -27.93 -5.91 -4.75
C SER A 342 -27.66 -7.40 -4.55
N SER A 343 -27.55 -8.12 -5.66
CA SER A 343 -27.05 -9.50 -5.64
C SER A 343 -25.52 -9.55 -5.55
N VAL A 344 -24.84 -8.52 -6.09
CA VAL A 344 -23.38 -8.38 -6.04
C VAL A 344 -22.99 -7.00 -5.55
N VAL A 345 -22.08 -6.95 -4.59
CA VAL A 345 -21.46 -5.72 -4.09
C VAL A 345 -19.96 -5.76 -4.34
N VAL A 346 -19.43 -4.76 -5.01
CA VAL A 346 -18.00 -4.61 -5.28
C VAL A 346 -17.35 -3.72 -4.21
N GLN A 347 -16.45 -4.30 -3.44
CA GLN A 347 -15.70 -3.62 -2.38
C GLN A 347 -14.58 -2.76 -2.96
N CYS A 348 -14.75 -1.44 -2.91
CA CYS A 348 -13.74 -0.43 -3.23
C CYS A 348 -13.44 0.49 -2.03
N SER A 349 -13.57 -0.04 -0.81
CA SER A 349 -13.51 0.72 0.46
C SER A 349 -12.11 0.88 1.06
N GLY A 350 -11.06 0.56 0.30
CA GLY A 350 -9.67 0.58 0.75
C GLY A 350 -9.12 -0.83 1.02
N TYR A 351 -7.91 -0.88 1.59
CA TYR A 351 -7.15 -2.09 1.86
C TYR A 351 -6.83 -2.19 3.36
N GLN A 352 -6.80 -3.41 3.88
CA GLN A 352 -6.26 -3.77 5.18
C GLN A 352 -4.82 -4.26 5.00
N PRO A 353 -3.92 -4.07 5.98
CA PRO A 353 -2.57 -4.60 5.90
C PRO A 353 -2.58 -6.13 5.85
N GLN A 354 -1.73 -6.72 5.01
CA GLN A 354 -1.42 -8.13 5.11
C GLN A 354 -0.37 -8.32 6.21
N LEU A 355 -0.71 -9.10 7.23
CA LEU A 355 0.15 -9.34 8.39
C LEU A 355 0.31 -10.86 8.59
N PRO A 356 1.51 -11.31 9.03
CA PRO A 356 1.67 -12.65 9.56
C PRO A 356 0.90 -12.77 10.88
N GLU A 357 0.81 -13.98 11.43
CA GLU A 357 0.38 -14.10 12.82
C GLU A 357 1.39 -13.37 13.71
N MET A 358 0.90 -12.55 14.65
CA MET A 358 1.76 -11.78 15.54
C MET A 358 1.50 -12.18 16.99
N ARG A 359 2.57 -12.39 17.76
CA ARG A 359 2.48 -12.78 19.18
C ARG A 359 3.49 -12.03 20.04
N TYR A 360 3.16 -11.87 21.32
CA TYR A 360 4.15 -11.54 22.33
C TYR A 360 4.93 -12.79 22.75
N GLY A 361 6.08 -12.61 23.42
CA GLY A 361 6.91 -13.72 23.92
C GLY A 361 6.19 -14.66 24.91
N ASP A 362 5.09 -14.20 25.53
CA ASP A 362 4.22 -15.04 26.38
C ASP A 362 3.20 -15.89 25.57
N GLY A 363 3.22 -15.77 24.24
CA GLY A 363 2.33 -16.47 23.31
C GLY A 363 0.99 -15.77 23.05
N SER A 364 0.68 -14.66 23.73
CA SER A 364 -0.56 -13.92 23.50
C SER A 364 -0.58 -13.26 22.12
N LEU A 365 -1.76 -13.23 21.48
CA LEU A 365 -1.93 -12.66 20.13
C LEU A 365 -1.81 -11.14 20.15
N ILE A 366 -1.06 -10.60 19.21
CA ILE A 366 -0.98 -9.18 18.92
C ILE A 366 -1.97 -8.87 17.81
N THR A 367 -2.94 -8.01 18.10
CA THR A 367 -3.77 -7.37 17.07
C THR A 367 -3.38 -5.91 16.98
N LEU A 368 -3.01 -5.44 15.78
CA LEU A 368 -2.67 -4.05 15.57
C LEU A 368 -3.94 -3.19 15.51
N ARG A 369 -3.86 -1.98 16.05
CA ARG A 369 -4.95 -1.01 15.97
C ARG A 369 -4.99 -0.38 14.59
N GLU A 370 -6.19 -0.22 14.06
CA GLU A 370 -6.45 0.50 12.82
C GLU A 370 -7.15 1.83 13.10
N THR A 371 -6.85 2.83 12.30
CA THR A 371 -7.53 4.13 12.31
C THR A 371 -7.57 4.70 10.90
N LYS A 372 -8.67 5.34 10.51
CA LYS A 372 -8.81 6.03 9.21
C LYS A 372 -8.33 5.20 8.00
N GLY A 373 -8.65 3.91 7.95
CA GLY A 373 -8.32 3.03 6.81
C GLY A 373 -6.84 2.64 6.67
N GLY A 374 -6.10 2.60 7.78
CA GLY A 374 -4.74 2.05 7.86
C GLY A 374 -4.35 1.80 9.31
N LEU A 375 -3.10 1.40 9.57
CA LEU A 375 -2.59 1.16 10.92
C LEU A 375 -2.49 2.46 11.72
N ASP A 376 -2.83 2.38 13.00
CA ASP A 376 -2.47 3.41 13.96
C ASP A 376 -0.98 3.32 14.24
N SER A 377 -0.21 4.04 13.43
CA SER A 377 1.24 4.13 13.51
C SER A 377 1.67 5.56 13.83
N ASP A 378 2.85 5.70 14.46
CA ASP A 378 3.51 6.99 14.54
C ASP A 378 4.08 7.45 13.18
N GLN A 379 4.80 8.57 13.17
CA GLN A 379 5.37 9.15 11.94
C GLN A 379 6.38 8.21 11.26
N ALA A 380 7.05 7.34 12.01
CA ALA A 380 8.01 6.37 11.48
C ALA A 380 7.35 5.05 11.07
N GLY A 381 6.01 4.95 11.13
CA GLY A 381 5.30 3.72 10.80
C GLY A 381 5.30 2.67 11.92
N CYS A 382 5.67 3.02 13.16
CA CYS A 382 5.65 2.10 14.30
C CYS A 382 4.20 1.90 14.81
N PRO A 383 3.61 0.70 14.68
CA PRO A 383 2.21 0.47 14.98
C PRO A 383 1.96 0.38 16.49
N MET A 384 0.70 0.56 16.87
CA MET A 384 0.18 0.28 18.21
C MET A 384 -0.68 -0.97 18.17
N ASP A 385 -0.65 -1.77 19.24
CA ASP A 385 -1.62 -2.84 19.44
C ASP A 385 -2.97 -2.31 19.99
N GLN A 386 -3.95 -3.20 20.12
CA GLN A 386 -5.27 -2.87 20.69
C GLN A 386 -5.20 -2.44 22.18
N ASN A 387 -4.13 -2.78 22.90
CA ASN A 387 -3.95 -2.41 24.31
C ASN A 387 -3.24 -1.06 24.51
N GLY A 388 -2.86 -0.39 23.42
CA GLY A 388 -2.17 0.90 23.49
C GLY A 388 -0.64 0.81 23.50
N ARG A 389 -0.06 -0.38 23.35
CA ARG A 389 1.40 -0.60 23.36
C ARG A 389 1.98 -0.40 21.96
N ARG A 390 3.01 0.45 21.85
CA ARG A 390 3.81 0.60 20.62
C ARG A 390 4.79 -0.57 20.49
N LEU A 391 4.85 -1.18 19.31
CA LEU A 391 5.76 -2.28 19.00
C LEU A 391 7.10 -1.72 18.48
N LYS A 392 7.92 -1.19 19.40
CA LYS A 392 9.18 -0.52 19.04
C LYS A 392 10.08 -1.43 18.21
N GLY A 393 10.62 -0.89 17.12
CA GLY A 393 11.47 -1.62 16.19
C GLY A 393 10.71 -2.34 15.06
N LEU A 394 9.38 -2.41 15.13
CA LEU A 394 8.54 -2.80 14.00
C LEU A 394 8.07 -1.55 13.26
N TYR A 395 8.25 -1.53 11.95
CA TYR A 395 7.86 -0.41 11.10
C TYR A 395 7.08 -0.93 9.89
N LEU A 396 5.92 -0.34 9.60
CA LEU A 396 5.11 -0.70 8.45
C LEU A 396 4.68 0.54 7.67
N PHE A 397 4.71 0.42 6.35
CA PHE A 397 4.13 1.41 5.44
C PHE A 397 3.78 0.73 4.11
N GLY A 398 3.21 1.50 3.18
CA GLY A 398 2.70 0.94 1.93
C GLY A 398 1.27 0.45 2.04
N LEU A 399 0.77 -0.22 1.00
CA LEU A 399 -0.65 -0.55 0.83
C LEU A 399 -1.21 -1.31 2.04
N GLY A 400 -2.36 -0.86 2.56
CA GLY A 400 -3.01 -1.45 3.74
C GLY A 400 -2.50 -0.88 5.07
N ALA A 401 -1.18 -0.83 5.27
CA ALA A 401 -0.61 -0.21 6.47
C ALA A 401 -0.80 1.32 6.46
N GLY A 402 -0.35 1.97 5.39
CA GLY A 402 -0.43 3.41 5.17
C GLY A 402 0.44 4.23 6.12
N LEU A 403 0.84 5.42 5.67
CA LEU A 403 1.30 6.47 6.58
C LEU A 403 0.22 7.55 6.67
N GLY A 404 0.04 8.11 7.87
CA GLY A 404 -0.82 9.28 8.04
C GLY A 404 -0.35 10.45 7.19
N ALA A 405 -1.28 11.31 6.78
CA ALA A 405 -0.90 12.57 6.13
C ALA A 405 -0.06 13.40 7.11
N ASP A 406 1.18 13.67 6.73
CA ASP A 406 2.08 14.55 7.45
C ASP A 406 2.06 15.93 6.76
N PRO A 407 1.80 17.03 7.48
CA PRO A 407 1.88 18.38 6.94
C PRO A 407 3.19 18.68 6.19
N GLN A 408 4.31 18.06 6.58
CA GLN A 408 5.61 18.23 5.92
C GLN A 408 5.69 17.52 4.56
N LEU A 409 4.96 16.43 4.36
CA LEU A 409 4.85 15.72 3.07
C LEU A 409 4.02 16.51 2.05
N GLY A 410 3.23 17.47 2.55
CA GLY A 410 2.28 18.29 1.82
C GLY A 410 1.01 17.52 1.48
N SER A 411 -0.12 17.98 1.98
CA SER A 411 -1.46 17.52 1.56
C SER A 411 -2.44 18.66 1.74
N GLU A 412 -3.59 18.59 1.08
CA GLU A 412 -4.73 19.44 1.43
C GLU A 412 -5.20 19.15 2.88
N PRO A 413 -5.51 20.18 3.71
CA PRO A 413 -5.96 19.99 5.10
C PRO A 413 -7.21 19.13 5.27
N SER A 414 -8.10 19.11 4.27
CA SER A 414 -9.31 18.29 4.28
C SER A 414 -9.03 16.80 4.08
N PHE A 415 -7.80 16.40 3.72
CA PHE A 415 -7.44 15.00 3.53
C PHE A 415 -7.13 14.34 4.87
N ASP A 416 -7.98 13.39 5.25
CA ASP A 416 -7.85 12.61 6.49
C ASP A 416 -7.51 11.13 6.24
N GLY A 417 -7.15 10.80 5.01
CA GLY A 417 -6.82 9.44 4.57
C GLY A 417 -5.35 9.06 4.80
N ARG A 418 -4.91 8.05 4.05
CA ARG A 418 -3.54 7.51 4.08
C ARG A 418 -2.81 7.82 2.78
N ILE A 419 -1.53 8.15 2.90
CA ILE A 419 -0.68 8.44 1.75
C ILE A 419 -0.16 7.13 1.17
N TYR A 420 -0.49 6.89 -0.09
CA TYR A 420 0.00 5.76 -0.89
C TYR A 420 0.54 6.28 -2.22
N GLY A 421 1.82 6.08 -2.47
CA GLY A 421 2.44 6.48 -3.74
C GLY A 421 3.83 5.91 -3.88
N VAL A 422 4.15 5.37 -5.06
CA VAL A 422 5.47 4.79 -5.35
C VAL A 422 6.57 5.81 -5.10
N TRP A 423 6.38 7.05 -5.57
CA TRP A 423 7.33 8.13 -5.32
C TRP A 423 7.55 8.39 -3.82
N GLN A 424 6.48 8.36 -3.02
CA GLN A 424 6.57 8.56 -1.58
C GLN A 424 7.40 7.46 -0.91
N PHE A 425 7.18 6.20 -1.30
CA PHE A 425 7.95 5.06 -0.77
C PHE A 425 9.44 5.16 -1.11
N HIS A 426 9.80 5.73 -2.25
CA HIS A 426 11.20 5.94 -2.66
C HIS A 426 11.83 7.20 -2.06
N HIS A 427 11.06 8.04 -1.36
CA HIS A 427 11.52 9.33 -0.83
C HIS A 427 11.05 9.51 0.60
N ASP A 428 10.09 10.41 0.85
CA ASP A 428 9.86 10.91 2.19
C ASP A 428 9.29 9.85 3.15
N ALA A 429 8.40 8.98 2.68
CA ALA A 429 7.76 7.96 3.51
C ALA A 429 8.76 6.94 4.08
N SER A 430 9.72 6.49 3.26
CA SER A 430 10.75 5.58 3.76
C SER A 430 11.87 6.29 4.48
N ARG A 431 12.12 7.59 4.23
CA ARG A 431 13.20 8.34 4.90
C ARG A 431 13.04 8.34 6.41
N VAL A 432 11.83 8.61 6.90
CA VAL A 432 11.53 8.61 8.36
C VAL A 432 11.68 7.22 8.97
N VAL A 433 11.32 6.17 8.22
CA VAL A 433 11.51 4.77 8.64
C VAL A 433 13.00 4.43 8.72
N ILE A 434 13.78 4.80 7.69
CA ILE A 434 15.23 4.60 7.64
C ILE A 434 15.90 5.26 8.86
N GLN A 435 15.55 6.51 9.17
CA GLN A 435 16.09 7.21 10.34
C GLN A 435 15.78 6.48 11.65
N ALA A 436 14.55 5.96 11.81
CA ALA A 436 14.15 5.21 12.99
C ALA A 436 14.86 3.84 13.09
N VAL A 437 15.06 3.16 11.96
CA VAL A 437 15.84 1.91 11.88
C VAL A 437 17.28 2.16 12.27
N THR A 438 17.95 3.12 11.63
CA THR A 438 19.35 3.47 11.90
C THR A 438 19.57 3.87 13.36
N ALA A 439 18.74 4.77 13.90
CA ALA A 439 18.85 5.20 15.29
C ALA A 439 18.73 4.02 16.29
N ARG A 440 17.84 3.06 16.00
CA ARG A 440 17.67 1.88 16.85
C ARG A 440 18.86 0.93 16.77
N LEU A 441 19.41 0.70 15.59
CA LEU A 441 20.61 -0.13 15.42
C LEU A 441 21.83 0.48 16.14
N GLN A 442 22.01 1.80 16.04
CA GLN A 442 23.08 2.52 16.75
C GLN A 442 22.94 2.44 18.28
N GLN A 443 21.74 2.65 18.81
CA GLN A 443 21.49 2.57 20.26
C GLN A 443 21.84 1.19 20.82
N LYS A 444 21.51 0.12 20.10
CA LYS A 444 21.84 -1.24 20.54
C LYS A 444 23.34 -1.53 20.45
N ALA A 445 24.02 -1.10 19.38
CA ALA A 445 25.47 -1.23 19.29
C ALA A 445 26.17 -0.56 20.50
N SER A 446 25.75 0.66 20.85
CA SER A 446 26.29 1.38 22.01
C SER A 446 25.97 0.71 23.36
N ALA A 447 24.78 0.11 23.50
CA ALA A 447 24.40 -0.62 24.71
C ALA A 447 25.25 -1.90 24.91
N VAL A 448 25.54 -2.63 23.82
CA VAL A 448 26.42 -3.81 23.84
C VAL A 448 27.84 -3.41 24.23
N ASP A 449 28.40 -2.37 23.62
CA ASP A 449 29.75 -1.87 23.93
C ASP A 449 29.88 -1.43 25.41
N THR A 450 28.85 -0.75 25.94
CA THR A 450 28.83 -0.33 27.34
C THR A 450 28.71 -1.53 28.29
N SER A 451 27.95 -2.57 27.93
CA SER A 451 27.83 -3.80 28.72
C SER A 451 29.12 -4.62 28.73
N CYS A 452 29.86 -4.68 27.62
CA CYS A 452 31.18 -5.28 27.54
C CYS A 452 32.20 -4.51 28.40
N LEU A 453 32.20 -3.18 28.35
CA LEU A 453 33.07 -2.35 29.20
C LEU A 453 32.77 -2.50 30.69
N ALA A 454 31.50 -2.61 31.08
CA ALA A 454 31.10 -2.87 32.47
C ALA A 454 31.49 -4.28 32.95
N GLY A 455 31.42 -5.28 32.06
CA GLY A 455 31.90 -6.64 32.34
C GLY A 455 33.41 -6.74 32.50
N PHE A 456 34.18 -5.95 31.74
CA PHE A 456 35.64 -5.86 31.87
C PHE A 456 36.08 -5.16 33.16
N LEU A 457 35.29 -4.21 33.69
CA LEU A 457 35.60 -3.53 34.95
C LEU A 457 35.21 -4.35 36.22
N GLN A 458 34.51 -5.47 36.07
CA GLN A 458 34.20 -6.38 37.18
C GLN A 458 35.14 -7.60 37.29
N LEU A 459 36.09 -7.74 36.35
CA LEU A 459 37.13 -8.77 36.40
C LEU A 459 38.48 -8.13 36.74
N GLU A 460 38.84 -8.28 38.02
CA GLU A 460 40.14 -8.05 38.68
C GLU A 460 40.35 -6.74 39.48
N PRO A 461 40.98 -6.81 40.69
CA PRO A 461 41.83 -7.91 41.15
C PRO A 461 41.34 -8.62 42.43
N ARG A 462 41.07 -9.92 42.30
CA ARG A 462 41.28 -10.89 43.40
C ARG A 462 42.60 -11.61 43.16
N PHE A 463 43.70 -10.89 43.29
CA PHE A 463 45.01 -11.46 43.60
C PHE A 463 45.85 -10.40 44.31
N GLN A 464 45.78 -10.41 45.65
CA GLN A 464 46.86 -9.99 46.53
C GLN A 464 46.60 -10.53 47.95
N ALA A 465 47.66 -11.13 48.50
CA ALA A 465 47.82 -11.82 49.79
C ALA A 465 47.35 -13.28 49.88
#